data_AF-A0A5C5R751-F1
#
_entry.id   AF-A0A5C5R751-F1
#
_cell.length_a   1.000
_cell.length_b   1.000
_cell.length_c   1.000
_cell.angle_alpha   90.00
_cell.angle_beta   90.00
_cell.angle_gamma   90.00
#
_symmetry.space_group_name_H-M   'P 1'
#
loop_
_entity.id
_entity.type
_entity.pdbx_description
1 polymer ?
#
loop_
_entity_poly.entity_id
_entity_poly.type
_entity_poly.pdbx_seq_one_letter_code
_entity_poly.pdbx_strand_id
1 'polypeptide(L)'
;PYSNTSHIDVAVVNQDTGAHSDLAGDLDVGSQVVAQLKENNQLGWRFTDLDDAMERVHRGDSYAAIVIPPDFSQNLLSITTANFTQPQLQYFVNEKANAVAPKMTDVGATTLDRRITDTFTSTVAEKAAEAIRAAGTDTETQLGEARDSTISALDDATAKVGGAADS
;
A
#
# COMPACT_ATOMS: atom_id res chain seq x y z
N PRO A 1 15.28 26.26 4.74
CA PRO A 1 14.28 27.00 3.94
C PRO A 1 13.39 26.03 3.16
N TYR A 2 12.30 25.55 3.79
CA TYR A 2 11.32 24.63 3.18
C TYR A 2 9.88 25.10 3.40
N SER A 3 9.71 26.41 3.56
CA SER A 3 8.42 27.05 3.75
C SER A 3 7.74 27.12 2.39
N ASN A 4 6.59 26.47 2.22
CA ASN A 4 5.64 26.57 1.08
C ASN A 4 5.60 25.44 0.03
N THR A 5 6.02 24.19 0.32
CA THR A 5 5.67 23.06 -0.58
C THR A 5 4.20 22.66 -0.53
N SER A 6 3.44 23.12 0.48
CA SER A 6 1.99 22.91 0.58
C SER A 6 1.19 23.57 -0.55
N HIS A 7 1.77 24.51 -1.30
CA HIS A 7 1.15 25.13 -2.47
C HIS A 7 1.41 24.37 -3.78
N ILE A 8 2.08 23.22 -3.70
CA ILE A 8 2.41 22.40 -4.85
C ILE A 8 1.32 21.34 -4.97
N ASP A 9 0.42 21.56 -5.92
CA ASP A 9 -0.64 20.61 -6.25
C ASP A 9 -0.04 19.37 -6.94
N VAL A 10 -0.26 18.19 -6.36
CA VAL A 10 0.14 16.90 -6.90
C VAL A 10 -1.10 16.04 -7.07
N ALA A 11 -1.44 15.71 -8.32
CA ALA A 11 -2.55 14.85 -8.63
C ALA A 11 -2.23 13.40 -8.28
N VAL A 12 -3.15 12.70 -7.62
CA VAL A 12 -3.02 11.29 -7.25
C VAL A 12 -4.23 10.55 -7.80
N VAL A 13 -3.95 9.54 -8.61
CA VAL A 13 -4.95 8.68 -9.24
C VAL A 13 -4.78 7.29 -8.65
N ASN A 14 -5.84 6.75 -8.06
CA ASN A 14 -5.85 5.35 -7.63
C ASN A 14 -6.66 4.51 -8.61
N GLN A 15 -5.99 3.65 -9.38
CA GLN A 15 -6.65 2.65 -10.21
C GLN A 15 -6.57 1.24 -9.62
N ASP A 16 -5.90 1.09 -8.48
CA ASP A 16 -5.73 -0.19 -7.78
C ASP A 16 -7.08 -0.85 -7.53
N THR A 17 -7.19 -2.12 -7.90
CA THR A 17 -8.43 -2.89 -7.72
C THR A 17 -8.43 -3.69 -6.41
N GLY A 18 -7.38 -3.54 -5.61
CA GLY A 18 -7.12 -4.42 -4.47
C GLY A 18 -6.67 -5.80 -4.93
N ALA A 19 -6.38 -6.66 -3.96
CA ALA A 19 -6.02 -8.04 -4.20
C ALA A 19 -6.48 -8.92 -3.03
N HIS A 20 -6.66 -10.21 -3.29
CA HIS A 20 -7.07 -11.19 -2.29
C HIS A 20 -6.02 -12.29 -2.17
N SER A 21 -5.73 -12.71 -0.95
CA SER A 21 -4.86 -13.87 -0.66
C SER A 21 -5.48 -14.72 0.44
N ASP A 22 -5.45 -16.04 0.28
CA ASP A 22 -5.94 -16.99 1.29
C ASP A 22 -5.26 -16.82 2.66
N LEU A 23 -4.03 -16.27 2.67
CA LEU A 23 -3.24 -16.06 3.89
C LEU A 23 -3.47 -14.69 4.54
N ALA A 24 -3.85 -13.68 3.76
CA ALA A 24 -3.88 -12.27 4.20
C ALA A 24 -5.27 -11.60 4.05
N GLY A 25 -6.25 -12.31 3.50
CA GLY A 25 -7.58 -11.79 3.20
C GLY A 25 -7.59 -10.78 2.05
N ASP A 26 -8.62 -9.93 2.04
CA ASP A 26 -8.74 -8.80 1.12
C ASP A 26 -7.77 -7.68 1.51
N LEU A 27 -6.92 -7.28 0.58
CA LEU A 27 -5.95 -6.20 0.75
C LEU A 27 -6.11 -5.15 -0.35
N ASP A 28 -6.42 -3.92 0.05
CA ASP A 28 -6.46 -2.74 -0.81
C ASP A 28 -5.43 -1.72 -0.32
N VAL A 29 -4.18 -1.91 -0.76
CA VAL A 29 -3.06 -1.03 -0.41
C VAL A 29 -3.19 0.32 -1.11
N GLY A 30 -3.72 0.38 -2.33
CA GLY A 30 -3.92 1.64 -3.04
C GLY A 30 -4.80 2.60 -2.25
N SER A 31 -5.91 2.12 -1.69
CA SER A 31 -6.78 2.92 -0.82
C SER A 31 -6.09 3.33 0.49
N GLN A 32 -5.26 2.46 1.08
CA GLN A 32 -4.49 2.80 2.28
C GLN A 32 -3.45 3.89 2.03
N VAL A 33 -2.76 3.82 0.88
CA VAL A 33 -1.82 4.86 0.43
C VAL A 33 -2.55 6.19 0.23
N VAL A 34 -3.70 6.18 -0.43
CA VAL A 34 -4.55 7.38 -0.59
C VAL A 34 -4.95 7.97 0.76
N ALA A 35 -5.37 7.14 1.71
CA ALA A 35 -5.74 7.60 3.05
C ALA A 35 -4.56 8.27 3.76
N GLN A 36 -3.37 7.66 3.72
CA GLN A 36 -2.19 8.21 4.37
C GLN A 36 -1.71 9.52 3.71
N LEU A 37 -1.81 9.62 2.38
CA LEU A 37 -1.49 10.85 1.66
C LEU A 37 -2.45 11.99 2.03
N LYS A 38 -3.73 11.71 2.28
CA LYS A 38 -4.70 12.72 2.75
C LYS A 38 -4.31 13.31 4.11
N GLU A 39 -3.65 12.53 4.97
CA GLU A 39 -3.17 13.00 6.27
C GLU A 39 -1.87 13.81 6.15
N ASN A 40 -1.13 13.65 5.05
CA ASN A 40 0.10 14.36 4.79
C ASN A 40 -0.16 15.78 4.26
N ASN A 41 0.00 16.78 5.13
CA ASN A 41 -0.18 18.19 4.77
C ASN A 41 1.08 18.89 4.21
N GLN A 42 2.13 18.13 3.86
CA GLN A 42 3.39 18.72 3.37
C GLN A 42 3.35 19.10 1.89
N LEU A 43 2.43 18.47 1.14
CA LEU A 43 2.17 18.67 -0.29
C LEU A 43 0.66 18.83 -0.51
N GLY A 44 0.28 19.54 -1.57
CA GLY A 44 -1.12 19.74 -1.95
C GLY A 44 -1.67 18.53 -2.69
N TRP A 45 -1.92 17.42 -1.98
CA TRP A 45 -2.44 16.21 -2.64
C TRP A 45 -3.85 16.44 -3.19
N ARG A 46 -4.03 16.13 -4.47
CA ARG A 46 -5.31 16.23 -5.18
C ARG A 46 -5.70 14.86 -5.71
N PHE A 47 -6.70 14.25 -5.09
CA PHE A 47 -7.19 12.94 -5.52
C PHE A 47 -8.23 13.12 -6.62
N THR A 48 -7.98 12.52 -7.78
CA THR A 48 -8.84 12.68 -8.97
C THR A 48 -8.70 11.48 -9.91
N ASP A 49 -9.44 11.48 -11.02
CA ASP A 49 -9.33 10.45 -12.06
C ASP A 49 -8.16 10.70 -13.02
N LEU A 50 -7.87 9.70 -13.86
CA LEU A 50 -6.73 9.76 -14.78
C LEU A 50 -6.83 10.93 -15.76
N ASP A 51 -8.02 11.18 -16.31
CA ASP A 51 -8.22 12.20 -17.34
C ASP A 51 -8.03 13.60 -16.75
N ASP A 52 -8.64 13.90 -15.60
CA ASP A 52 -8.46 15.18 -14.89
C ASP A 52 -7.02 15.34 -14.38
N ALA A 53 -6.38 14.28 -13.89
CA ALA A 53 -4.99 14.35 -13.46
C ALA A 53 -4.04 14.71 -14.62
N MET A 54 -4.21 14.06 -15.79
CA MET A 54 -3.41 14.35 -16.98
C MET A 54 -3.67 15.77 -17.48
N GLU A 55 -4.94 16.21 -17.49
CA GLU A 55 -5.30 17.56 -17.91
C GLU A 55 -4.73 18.64 -16.98
N ARG A 56 -4.78 18.44 -15.66
CA ARG A 56 -4.18 19.36 -14.68
C ARG A 56 -2.68 19.49 -14.85
N VAL A 57 -1.98 18.37 -15.05
CA VAL A 57 -0.53 18.39 -15.33
C VAL A 57 -0.26 19.12 -16.65
N HIS A 58 -1.05 18.84 -17.69
CA HIS A 58 -0.92 19.48 -18.99
C HIS A 58 -1.13 21.01 -18.93
N ARG A 59 -2.12 21.47 -18.16
CA ARG A 59 -2.43 22.90 -17.96
C ARG A 59 -1.47 23.61 -16.99
N GLY A 60 -0.70 22.84 -16.22
CA GLY A 60 0.18 23.36 -15.16
C GLY A 60 -0.55 23.66 -13.84
N ASP A 61 -1.82 23.25 -13.72
CA ASP A 61 -2.62 23.34 -12.49
C ASP A 61 -2.12 22.34 -11.42
N SER A 62 -1.49 21.25 -11.85
CA SER A 62 -0.76 20.34 -10.97
C SER A 62 0.67 20.19 -11.46
N TYR A 63 1.61 20.18 -10.54
CA TYR A 63 3.03 20.03 -10.84
C TYR A 63 3.32 18.65 -11.44
N ALA A 64 2.71 17.62 -10.85
CA ALA A 64 2.85 16.23 -11.26
C ALA A 64 1.56 15.46 -11.03
N ALA A 65 1.45 14.30 -11.68
CA ALA A 65 0.46 13.28 -11.41
C ALA A 65 1.16 11.95 -11.06
N ILE A 66 0.66 11.29 -10.03
CA ILE A 66 1.07 9.95 -9.62
C ILE A 66 -0.12 9.02 -9.87
N VAL A 67 0.10 7.97 -10.65
CA VAL A 67 -0.93 6.95 -10.92
C VAL A 67 -0.51 5.65 -10.24
N ILE A 68 -1.38 5.16 -9.36
CA ILE A 68 -1.31 3.84 -8.76
C ILE A 68 -1.97 2.88 -9.74
N PRO A 69 -1.23 1.93 -10.33
CA PRO A 69 -1.77 1.04 -11.36
C PRO A 69 -2.77 0.01 -10.78
N PRO A 70 -3.60 -0.61 -11.62
CA PRO A 70 -4.66 -1.52 -11.17
C PRO A 70 -4.15 -2.78 -10.47
N ASP A 71 -2.94 -3.22 -10.77
CA ASP A 71 -2.28 -4.41 -10.21
C ASP A 71 -1.39 -4.08 -8.99
N PHE A 72 -1.48 -2.88 -8.44
CA PHE A 72 -0.59 -2.42 -7.38
C PHE A 72 -0.66 -3.28 -6.11
N SER A 73 -1.86 -3.51 -5.57
CA SER A 73 -2.05 -4.38 -4.40
C SER A 73 -1.66 -5.83 -4.70
N GLN A 74 -1.94 -6.31 -5.91
CA GLN A 74 -1.58 -7.67 -6.33
C GLN A 74 -0.05 -7.85 -6.38
N ASN A 75 0.66 -6.88 -6.95
CA ASN A 75 2.11 -6.87 -7.00
C ASN A 75 2.73 -6.78 -5.61
N LEU A 76 2.14 -6.02 -4.69
CA LEU A 76 2.59 -5.99 -3.30
C LEU A 76 2.37 -7.32 -2.55
N LEU A 77 1.19 -7.95 -2.71
CA LEU A 77 0.94 -9.28 -2.15
C LEU A 77 1.91 -10.34 -2.67
N SER A 78 2.43 -10.18 -3.89
CA SER A 78 3.39 -11.13 -4.45
C SER A 78 4.69 -11.26 -3.63
N ILE A 79 4.95 -10.37 -2.66
CA ILE A 79 6.11 -10.45 -1.75
C ILE A 79 6.09 -11.69 -0.86
N THR A 80 4.90 -12.24 -0.57
CA THR A 80 4.76 -13.50 0.17
C THR A 80 4.90 -14.72 -0.73
N THR A 81 5.13 -14.51 -2.03
CA THR A 81 5.27 -15.58 -3.03
C THR A 81 6.72 -15.67 -3.52
N ALA A 82 7.08 -16.78 -4.17
CA ALA A 82 8.40 -16.96 -4.77
C ALA A 82 8.69 -16.00 -5.94
N ASN A 83 7.66 -15.35 -6.51
CA ASN A 83 7.76 -14.46 -7.66
C ASN A 83 7.32 -13.05 -7.28
N PHE A 84 8.14 -12.35 -6.49
CA PHE A 84 7.88 -10.95 -6.15
C PHE A 84 7.98 -10.05 -7.39
N THR A 85 6.92 -9.28 -7.63
CA THR A 85 6.86 -8.24 -8.65
C THR A 85 6.86 -6.89 -7.96
N GLN A 86 7.94 -6.12 -8.15
CA GLN A 86 8.02 -4.77 -7.60
C GLN A 86 6.94 -3.88 -8.24
N PRO A 87 6.02 -3.30 -7.46
CA PRO A 87 5.02 -2.39 -8.02
C PRO A 87 5.71 -1.17 -8.64
N GLN A 88 5.36 -0.86 -9.89
CA GLN A 88 5.85 0.33 -10.57
C GLN A 88 4.86 1.48 -10.40
N LEU A 89 5.39 2.66 -10.18
CA LEU A 89 4.61 3.89 -10.08
C LEU A 89 4.78 4.69 -11.36
N GLN A 90 3.67 5.20 -11.86
CA GLN A 90 3.70 6.06 -13.03
C GLN A 90 3.69 7.51 -12.56
N TYR A 91 4.81 8.20 -12.79
CA TYR A 91 4.97 9.62 -12.48
C TYR A 91 4.92 10.43 -13.76
N PHE A 92 4.06 11.43 -13.80
CA PHE A 92 3.84 12.29 -14.96
C PHE A 92 4.13 13.74 -14.60
N VAL A 93 4.94 14.40 -15.41
CA VAL A 93 5.26 15.83 -15.30
C VAL A 93 5.17 16.49 -16.67
N ASN A 94 4.89 17.79 -16.67
CA ASN A 94 4.85 18.59 -17.88
C ASN A 94 6.24 19.14 -18.21
N GLU A 95 7.07 18.36 -18.91
CA GLU A 95 8.46 18.73 -19.21
C GLU A 95 8.65 19.64 -20.43
N LYS A 96 7.65 19.71 -21.30
CA LYS A 96 7.60 20.59 -22.47
C LYS A 96 6.16 20.98 -22.69
N ALA A 97 5.94 22.24 -23.05
CA ALA A 97 4.67 22.96 -23.14
C ALA A 97 3.51 22.31 -23.94
N ASN A 98 3.56 21.03 -24.34
CA ASN A 98 2.45 20.28 -24.97
C ASN A 98 2.56 18.73 -24.87
N ALA A 99 3.37 18.13 -23.97
CA ALA A 99 3.44 16.66 -23.88
C ALA A 99 3.61 16.16 -22.44
N VAL A 100 2.59 15.43 -21.96
CA VAL A 100 2.67 14.65 -20.72
C VAL A 100 3.37 13.32 -21.04
N ALA A 101 4.53 13.08 -20.46
CA ALA A 101 5.31 11.87 -20.69
C ALA A 101 5.47 11.09 -19.38
N PRO A 102 5.32 9.74 -19.40
CA PRO A 102 5.59 8.92 -18.23
C PRO A 102 7.09 8.94 -17.92
N LYS A 103 7.45 9.24 -16.67
CA LYS A 103 8.78 8.98 -16.11
C LYS A 103 8.71 7.70 -15.29
N MET A 104 9.29 6.63 -15.82
CA MET A 104 9.19 5.29 -15.21
C MET A 104 10.45 4.85 -14.45
N THR A 105 11.52 5.65 -14.37
CA THR A 105 12.77 5.19 -13.73
C THR A 105 13.65 6.30 -13.17
N ASP A 106 13.40 7.57 -13.53
CA ASP A 106 14.27 8.69 -13.21
C ASP A 106 13.42 9.86 -12.75
N VAL A 107 12.96 9.79 -11.50
CA VAL A 107 12.11 10.84 -10.91
C VAL A 107 12.99 12.05 -10.54
N GLY A 108 13.32 12.81 -11.59
CA GLY A 108 13.64 14.23 -11.58
C GLY A 108 15.01 14.66 -11.04
N ALA A 109 15.74 15.39 -11.88
CA ALA A 109 16.96 16.11 -11.49
C ALA A 109 16.74 17.11 -10.32
N THR A 110 15.50 17.54 -10.08
CA THR A 110 15.17 18.60 -9.12
C THR A 110 14.92 18.07 -7.70
N THR A 111 15.10 18.92 -6.69
CA THR A 111 14.84 18.57 -5.28
C THR A 111 13.35 18.31 -5.00
N LEU A 112 12.46 18.90 -5.78
CA LEU A 112 11.01 18.79 -5.60
C LEU A 112 10.49 17.42 -6.07
N ASP A 113 10.90 16.98 -7.26
CA ASP A 113 10.55 15.66 -7.80
C ASP A 113 10.95 14.54 -6.82
N ARG A 114 12.17 14.62 -6.28
CA ARG A 114 12.66 13.67 -5.26
C ARG A 114 11.78 13.69 -4.03
N ARG A 115 11.45 14.86 -3.50
CA ARG A 115 10.62 14.96 -2.29
C ARG A 115 9.23 14.35 -2.48
N ILE A 116 8.58 14.59 -3.62
CA ILE A 116 7.26 14.02 -3.95
C ILE A 116 7.37 12.49 -4.00
N THR A 117 8.36 11.99 -4.74
CA THR A 117 8.61 10.56 -4.92
C THR A 117 8.96 9.87 -3.62
N ASP A 118 9.82 10.46 -2.80
CA ASP A 118 10.25 9.93 -1.51
C ASP A 118 9.06 9.85 -0.54
N THR A 119 8.24 10.91 -0.48
CA THR A 119 7.05 10.94 0.39
C THR A 119 6.07 9.84 -0.01
N PHE A 120 5.81 9.70 -1.30
CA PHE A 120 4.93 8.66 -1.82
C PHE A 120 5.51 7.26 -1.58
N THR A 121 6.78 7.02 -1.93
CA THR A 121 7.45 5.72 -1.77
C THR A 121 7.52 5.30 -0.32
N SER A 122 7.81 6.24 0.60
CA SER A 122 7.80 5.99 2.04
C SER A 122 6.41 5.58 2.53
N THR A 123 5.37 6.23 2.03
CA THR A 123 3.98 5.90 2.36
C THR A 123 3.62 4.48 1.91
N VAL A 124 4.00 4.13 0.68
CA VAL A 124 3.82 2.77 0.15
C VAL A 124 4.58 1.73 0.98
N ALA A 125 5.86 1.99 1.28
CA ALA A 125 6.69 1.08 2.05
C ALA A 125 6.12 0.82 3.46
N GLU A 126 5.59 1.87 4.10
CA GLU A 126 4.92 1.76 5.39
C GLU A 126 3.67 0.89 5.31
N LYS A 127 2.79 1.11 4.32
CA LYS A 127 1.56 0.31 4.14
C LYS A 127 1.83 -1.13 3.71
N ALA A 128 2.83 -1.36 2.87
CA ALA A 128 3.29 -2.70 2.55
C ALA A 128 3.82 -3.43 3.80
N ALA A 129 4.59 -2.76 4.66
CA ALA A 129 5.08 -3.35 5.90
C ALA A 129 3.95 -3.61 6.92
N GLU A 130 2.94 -2.75 7.00
CA GLU A 130 1.72 -3.00 7.77
C GLU A 130 0.96 -4.24 7.27
N ALA A 131 0.76 -4.35 5.96
CA ALA A 131 0.08 -5.50 5.35
C ALA A 131 0.83 -6.83 5.60
N ILE A 132 2.16 -6.83 5.49
CA ILE A 132 2.99 -8.00 5.79
C ILE A 132 2.88 -8.38 7.27
N ARG A 133 2.90 -7.40 8.17
CA ARG A 133 2.74 -7.66 9.61
C ARG A 133 1.36 -8.26 9.89
N ALA A 134 0.29 -7.73 9.32
CA ALA A 134 -1.05 -8.27 9.49
C ALA A 134 -1.12 -9.75 9.06
N ALA A 135 -0.61 -10.08 7.87
CA ALA A 135 -0.56 -11.46 7.37
C ALA A 135 0.31 -12.39 8.25
N GLY A 136 1.42 -11.89 8.80
CA GLY A 136 2.28 -12.65 9.71
C GLY A 136 1.67 -12.87 11.10
N THR A 137 0.90 -11.90 11.60
CA THR A 137 0.27 -11.98 12.94
C THR A 137 -0.91 -12.96 12.96
N ASP A 138 -1.62 -13.13 11.83
CA ASP A 138 -2.63 -14.18 11.68
C ASP A 138 -2.03 -15.59 11.78
N THR A 139 -0.78 -15.76 11.35
CA THR A 139 -0.04 -17.03 11.51
C THR A 139 0.31 -17.30 12.98
N GLU A 140 0.67 -16.29 13.77
CA GLU A 140 0.90 -16.43 15.22
C GLU A 140 -0.41 -16.65 15.99
N THR A 141 -1.50 -16.02 15.57
CA THR A 141 -2.83 -16.16 16.21
C THR A 141 -3.41 -17.55 15.99
N GLN A 142 -3.28 -18.12 14.78
CA GLN A 142 -3.66 -19.52 14.51
C GLN A 142 -2.82 -20.54 15.31
N LEU A 143 -1.55 -20.25 15.61
CA LEU A 143 -0.71 -21.09 16.46
C LEU A 143 -1.06 -20.98 17.95
N GLY A 144 -1.57 -19.83 18.40
CA GLY A 144 -2.10 -19.63 19.75
C GLY A 144 -3.41 -20.41 19.99
N GLU A 145 -4.37 -20.29 19.08
CA GLU A 145 -5.66 -21.00 19.17
C GLU A 145 -5.49 -22.53 19.06
N ALA A 146 -4.54 -22.99 18.23
CA ALA A 146 -4.22 -24.43 18.13
C ALA A 146 -3.59 -25.00 19.41
N ARG A 147 -2.86 -24.19 20.20
CA ARG A 147 -2.31 -24.60 21.50
C ARG A 147 -3.39 -24.68 22.57
N ASP A 148 -4.31 -23.72 22.62
CA ASP A 148 -5.41 -23.73 23.59
C ASP A 148 -6.42 -24.86 23.31
N SER A 149 -6.68 -25.16 22.03
CA SER A 149 -7.55 -26.28 21.65
C SER A 149 -6.94 -27.64 21.97
N THR A 150 -5.61 -27.79 21.84
CA THR A 150 -4.93 -29.05 22.21
C THR A 150 -4.84 -29.24 23.72
N ILE A 151 -4.61 -28.17 24.50
CA ILE A 151 -4.63 -28.26 25.96
C ILE A 151 -6.01 -28.64 26.47
N SER A 152 -7.07 -28.00 25.94
CA SER A 152 -8.46 -28.31 26.31
C SER A 152 -8.84 -29.76 25.95
N ALA A 153 -8.40 -30.26 24.79
CA ALA A 153 -8.65 -31.64 24.38
C ALA A 153 -7.88 -32.67 25.23
N LEU A 154 -6.70 -32.30 25.76
CA LEU A 154 -5.91 -33.16 26.64
C LEU A 154 -6.51 -33.24 28.06
N ASP A 155 -7.04 -32.13 28.57
CA ASP A 155 -7.73 -32.07 29.86
C ASP A 155 -9.03 -32.90 29.83
N ASP A 156 -9.81 -32.79 28.75
CA ASP A 156 -11.02 -33.60 28.54
C ASP A 156 -10.73 -35.10 28.42
N ALA A 157 -9.63 -35.48 27.75
CA ALA A 157 -9.20 -36.86 27.65
C ALA A 157 -8.75 -37.44 29.01
N THR A 158 -8.04 -36.63 29.80
CA THR A 158 -7.56 -37.03 31.13
C THR A 158 -8.73 -37.17 32.12
N ALA A 159 -9.73 -36.28 32.06
CA ALA A 159 -10.94 -36.37 32.88
C ALA A 159 -11.77 -37.63 32.56
N LYS A 160 -11.90 -38.01 31.28
CA LYS A 160 -12.62 -39.23 30.87
C LYS A 160 -11.90 -40.52 31.25
N VAL A 161 -10.57 -40.54 31.25
CA VAL A 161 -9.78 -41.71 31.68
C VAL A 161 -9.79 -41.86 33.20
N GLY A 162 -9.78 -40.76 33.95
CA GLY A 162 -9.89 -40.78 35.42
C GLY A 162 -11.25 -41.28 35.92
N GLY A 163 -12.35 -40.89 35.28
CA GLY A 163 -13.70 -41.33 35.65
C GLY A 163 -13.99 -42.82 35.39
N ALA A 164 -13.25 -43.46 34.46
CA ALA A 164 -13.41 -44.88 34.13
C ALA A 164 -12.65 -45.83 35.08
N ALA A 165 -11.75 -45.32 35.93
CA ALA A 165 -10.99 -46.13 36.87
C ALA A 165 -11.69 -46.34 38.23
N ASP A 166 -12.75 -45.58 38.52
CA ASP A 166 -13.49 -45.59 39.81
C ASP A 166 -14.92 -46.18 39.69
N SER A 167 -15.26 -46.87 38.59
CA SER A 167 -16.57 -47.51 38.37
C SER A 167 -16.55 -49.03 38.52
#